data_AF-A0A935JJB6-F1
#
_entry.id   AF-A0A935JJB6-F1
#
_cell.length_a   1.000
_cell.length_b   1.000
_cell.length_c   1.000
_cell.angle_alpha   90.00
_cell.angle_beta   90.00
_cell.angle_gamma   90.00
#
_symmetry.space_group_name_H-M   'P 1'
#
loop_
_entity.id
_entity.type
_entity.pdbx_description
1 polymer ?
#
loop_
_entity_poly.entity_id
_entity_poly.type
_entity_poly.pdbx_seq_one_letter_code
_entity_poly.pdbx_strand_id
1 'polypeptide(L)'
;MSVLKFYSFLVLTALACLLISLYAPKTEVSDLVTNASLGIIGFFVFFTSLIFQISERAVRSTNPFLFTRVFMVSISLKIMFLSMLVIILVKVLGIKPRELVLPLISSYLLFTILETWVLMKMAKMK
;
A
#
# COMPACT_ATOMS: atom_id res chain seq x y z
N MET A 1 5.36 14.18 12.42
CA MET A 1 5.83 14.36 11.02
C MET A 1 4.88 15.32 10.35
N SER A 2 5.34 16.31 9.59
CA SER A 2 4.41 17.22 8.91
C SER A 2 3.64 16.47 7.82
N VAL A 3 2.34 16.78 7.69
CA VAL A 3 1.44 16.18 6.71
C VAL A 3 2.02 16.27 5.29
N LEU A 4 2.64 17.41 4.96
CA LEU A 4 3.29 17.63 3.67
C LEU A 4 4.40 16.59 3.38
N LYS A 5 5.27 16.31 4.36
CA LYS A 5 6.36 15.33 4.20
C LYS A 5 5.81 13.93 3.98
N PHE A 6 4.72 13.56 4.63
CA PHE A 6 4.06 12.26 4.43
C PHE A 6 3.59 12.09 2.99
N TYR A 7 2.84 13.06 2.46
CA TYR A 7 2.35 12.97 1.09
C TYR A 7 3.49 13.02 0.05
N SER A 8 4.57 13.75 0.30
CA SER A 8 5.76 13.69 -0.55
C SER A 8 6.36 12.29 -0.62
N PHE A 9 6.52 11.62 0.53
CA PHE A 9 7.01 10.23 0.55
C PHE A 9 6.02 9.26 -0.10
N LEU A 10 4.71 9.43 0.15
CA LEU A 10 3.66 8.62 -0.45
C LEU A 10 3.71 8.67 -1.99
N VAL A 11 3.83 9.87 -2.55
CA VAL A 11 3.95 10.08 -4.01
C VAL A 11 5.24 9.45 -4.53
N LEU A 12 6.36 9.60 -3.82
CA LEU A 12 7.64 9.02 -4.22
C LEU A 12 7.59 7.49 -4.21
N THR A 13 6.92 6.89 -3.22
CA THR A 13 6.67 5.45 -3.15
C THR A 13 5.79 4.97 -4.30
N ALA A 14 4.72 5.71 -4.62
CA ALA A 14 3.85 5.40 -5.75
C ALA A 14 4.61 5.47 -7.09
N LEU A 15 5.42 6.51 -7.29
CA LEU A 15 6.27 6.65 -8.49
C LEU A 15 7.29 5.52 -8.59
N ALA A 16 7.91 5.10 -7.48
CA ALA A 16 8.82 3.96 -7.47
C ALA A 16 8.11 2.66 -7.89
N CYS A 17 6.90 2.41 -7.40
CA CYS A 17 6.11 1.25 -7.80
C CYS A 17 5.73 1.30 -9.28
N LEU A 18 5.37 2.48 -9.81
CA LEU A 18 5.08 2.67 -11.23
C LEU A 18 6.30 2.37 -12.10
N LEU A 19 7.48 2.90 -11.73
CA LEU A 19 8.71 2.62 -12.47
C LEU A 19 9.02 1.11 -12.46
N ILE A 20 8.92 0.46 -11.30
CA ILE A 20 9.14 -1.00 -11.19
C ILE A 20 8.15 -1.77 -12.07
N SER A 21 6.88 -1.35 -12.11
CA SER A 21 5.85 -1.95 -12.96
C SER A 21 6.10 -1.74 -14.45
N LEU A 22 6.68 -0.59 -14.85
CA LEU A 22 6.98 -0.26 -16.25
C LEU A 22 8.25 -0.93 -16.77
N TYR A 23 9.23 -1.15 -15.90
CA TYR A 23 10.49 -1.84 -16.23
C TYR A 23 10.42 -3.37 -16.03
N ALA A 24 9.23 -3.91 -15.75
CA ALA A 24 9.01 -5.36 -15.78
C ALA A 24 9.40 -5.91 -17.17
N PRO A 25 10.11 -7.05 -17.23
CA PRO A 25 10.65 -7.57 -18.48
C PRO A 25 9.53 -7.72 -19.51
N LYS A 26 9.76 -7.17 -20.71
CA LYS A 26 8.83 -7.08 -21.85
C LYS A 26 8.25 -8.44 -22.26
N THR A 27 7.29 -8.94 -21.50
CA THR A 27 6.27 -9.88 -21.96
C THR A 27 5.10 -9.01 -22.36
N GLU A 28 4.73 -8.98 -23.64
CA GLU A 28 3.59 -8.25 -24.23
C GLU A 28 2.62 -7.72 -23.17
N VAL A 29 2.88 -6.49 -22.69
CA VAL A 29 2.16 -5.96 -21.54
C VAL A 29 0.78 -5.59 -22.04
N SER A 30 -0.18 -6.50 -21.86
CA SER A 30 -1.57 -6.23 -22.16
C SER A 30 -2.02 -5.01 -21.36
N ASP A 31 -2.78 -4.11 -21.98
CA ASP A 31 -3.35 -2.92 -21.33
C ASP A 31 -4.08 -3.28 -20.01
N LEU A 32 -4.60 -4.52 -19.93
CA LEU A 32 -5.23 -5.07 -18.74
C LEU A 32 -4.26 -5.19 -17.54
N VAL A 33 -3.00 -5.60 -17.76
CA VAL A 33 -1.98 -5.74 -16.72
C VAL A 33 -1.53 -4.38 -16.22
N THR A 34 -1.38 -3.42 -17.13
CA THR A 34 -1.06 -2.02 -16.80
C THR A 34 -2.17 -1.40 -15.96
N ASN A 35 -3.43 -1.56 -16.37
CA ASN A 35 -4.58 -1.07 -15.62
C ASN A 35 -4.72 -1.75 -14.25
N ALA A 36 -4.47 -3.06 -14.17
CA ALA A 36 -4.46 -3.78 -12.90
C ALA A 36 -3.36 -3.27 -11.96
N SER A 37 -2.16 -3.01 -12.48
CA SER A 37 -1.03 -2.48 -11.71
C SER A 37 -1.31 -1.07 -11.18
N LEU A 38 -1.90 -0.22 -12.01
CA LEU A 38 -2.40 1.10 -11.58
C LEU A 38 -3.47 0.99 -10.48
N GLY A 39 -4.41 0.05 -10.62
CA GLY A 39 -5.42 -0.24 -9.61
C GLY A 39 -4.82 -0.69 -8.28
N ILE A 40 -3.83 -1.59 -8.32
CA ILE A 40 -3.10 -2.06 -7.12
C ILE A 40 -2.40 -0.89 -6.42
N ILE A 41 -1.64 -0.08 -7.17
CA ILE A 41 -0.91 1.07 -6.61
C ILE A 41 -1.90 2.08 -6.03
N GLY A 42 -2.96 2.42 -6.77
CA GLY A 42 -4.01 3.32 -6.30
C GLY A 42 -4.67 2.84 -5.01
N PHE A 43 -4.96 1.54 -4.92
CA PHE A 43 -5.49 0.93 -3.70
C PHE A 43 -4.54 1.10 -2.51
N PHE A 44 -3.24 0.82 -2.67
CA PHE A 44 -2.27 0.97 -1.58
C PHE A 44 -2.03 2.43 -1.19
N VAL A 45 -2.04 3.37 -2.14
CA VAL A 45 -1.98 4.81 -1.86
C VAL A 45 -3.15 5.23 -0.99
N PHE A 46 -4.38 4.85 -1.39
CA PHE A 46 -5.59 5.14 -0.63
C PHE A 46 -5.55 4.53 0.77
N PHE A 47 -5.20 3.25 0.86
CA PHE A 47 -5.14 2.54 2.14
C PHE A 47 -4.11 3.16 3.09
N THR A 48 -2.90 3.44 2.59
CA THR A 48 -1.83 4.06 3.40
C THR A 48 -2.21 5.47 3.85
N SER A 49 -2.92 6.24 3.02
CA SER A 49 -3.45 7.55 3.39
C SER A 49 -4.50 7.46 4.49
N LEU A 50 -5.44 6.52 4.40
CA LEU A 50 -6.44 6.28 5.46
C LEU A 50 -5.79 5.93 6.79
N ILE A 51 -4.82 5.00 6.78
CA ILE A 51 -4.12 4.60 7.99
C ILE A 51 -3.36 5.78 8.60
N PHE A 52 -2.73 6.63 7.80
CA PHE A 52 -2.07 7.83 8.31
C PHE A 52 -3.05 8.75 9.04
N GLN A 53 -4.22 9.04 8.45
CA GLN A 53 -5.23 9.90 9.07
C GLN A 53 -5.78 9.30 10.37
N ILE A 54 -6.07 7.99 10.38
CA ILE A 54 -6.55 7.28 11.58
C ILE A 54 -5.47 7.29 12.66
N SER A 55 -4.21 7.04 12.28
CA SER A 55 -3.09 6.97 13.21
C SER A 55 -2.73 8.32 13.81
N GLU A 56 -2.82 9.40 13.02
CA GLU A 56 -2.63 10.76 13.53
C GLU A 56 -3.65 11.09 14.63
N ARG A 57 -4.92 10.70 14.42
CA ARG A 57 -5.98 10.86 15.44
C ARG A 57 -5.73 9.95 16.65
N ALA A 58 -5.27 8.72 16.43
CA ALA A 58 -5.01 7.75 17.48
C ALA A 58 -3.86 8.17 18.41
N VAL A 59 -2.79 8.78 17.88
CA VAL A 59 -1.65 9.25 18.69
C VAL A 59 -2.03 10.39 19.63
N ARG A 60 -2.95 11.27 19.21
CA ARG A 60 -3.48 12.35 20.05
C ARG A 60 -4.47 11.87 21.11
N SER A 61 -4.90 10.60 21.04
CA SER A 61 -5.85 10.04 22.00
C SER A 61 -5.15 9.67 23.30
N THR A 62 -5.87 9.80 24.42
CA THR A 62 -5.40 9.45 25.77
C THR A 62 -5.10 7.96 25.93
N ASN A 63 -5.66 7.09 25.08
CA ASN A 63 -5.53 5.64 25.20
C ASN A 63 -4.27 5.11 24.48
N PRO A 64 -3.26 4.58 25.21
CA PRO A 64 -2.04 4.05 24.61
C PRO A 64 -2.25 2.81 23.73
N PHE A 65 -3.30 2.03 23.97
CA PHE A 65 -3.57 0.80 23.20
C PHE A 65 -4.25 1.07 21.86
N LEU A 66 -4.81 2.26 21.66
CA LEU A 66 -5.55 2.60 20.45
C LEU A 66 -4.63 2.61 19.22
N PHE A 67 -3.42 3.13 19.38
CA PHE A 67 -2.39 3.09 18.34
C PHE A 67 -1.99 1.66 17.94
N THR A 68 -1.72 0.80 18.92
CA THR A 68 -1.37 -0.61 18.68
C THR A 68 -2.50 -1.39 18.01
N ARG A 69 -3.77 -1.09 18.37
CA ARG A 69 -4.94 -1.69 17.72
C ARG A 69 -5.06 -1.24 16.26
N VAL A 70 -4.87 0.05 15.96
CA VAL A 70 -4.88 0.56 14.58
C VAL A 70 -3.79 -0.12 13.75
N PHE A 71 -2.60 -0.30 14.32
CA PHE A 71 -1.51 -1.02 13.67
C PHE A 71 -1.88 -2.47 13.33
N MET A 72 -2.39 -3.23 14.30
CA MET A 72 -2.78 -4.64 14.05
C MET A 72 -3.93 -4.76 13.05
N VAL A 73 -4.97 -3.92 13.18
CA VAL A 73 -6.10 -3.90 12.24
C VAL A 73 -5.65 -3.54 10.84
N SER A 74 -4.71 -2.60 10.69
CA SER A 74 -4.14 -2.24 9.39
C SER A 74 -3.53 -3.45 8.70
N ILE A 75 -2.65 -4.18 9.39
CA ILE A 75 -1.99 -5.36 8.83
C ILE A 75 -3.02 -6.42 8.42
N SER A 76 -3.98 -6.72 9.30
CA SER A 76 -5.03 -7.71 9.01
C SER A 76 -5.86 -7.32 7.80
N LEU A 77 -6.32 -6.06 7.72
CA LEU A 77 -7.08 -5.56 6.57
C LEU A 77 -6.26 -5.62 5.30
N LYS A 78 -4.97 -5.23 5.35
CA LYS A 78 -4.09 -5.22 4.18
C LYS A 78 -3.95 -6.61 3.57
N ILE A 79 -3.80 -7.64 4.41
CA ILE A 79 -3.73 -9.04 3.96
C ILE A 79 -5.06 -9.50 3.35
N MET A 80 -6.19 -9.20 4.00
CA MET A 80 -7.51 -9.56 3.48
C MET A 80 -7.81 -8.87 2.14
N PHE A 81 -7.50 -7.58 2.02
CA PHE A 81 -7.69 -6.87 0.78
C PHE A 81 -6.76 -7.39 -0.32
N LEU A 82 -5.49 -7.65 0.00
CA LEU A 82 -4.55 -8.21 -0.97
C LEU A 82 -5.03 -9.55 -1.51
N SER A 83 -5.51 -10.44 -0.65
CA SER A 83 -6.02 -11.75 -1.09
C SER A 83 -7.28 -11.60 -1.96
N MET A 84 -8.20 -10.70 -1.59
CA MET A 84 -9.39 -10.40 -2.39
C MET A 84 -9.01 -9.83 -3.77
N LEU A 85 -8.05 -8.91 -3.82
CA LEU A 85 -7.58 -8.26 -5.04
C LEU A 85 -6.92 -9.29 -5.98
N VAL A 86 -6.09 -10.20 -5.45
CA VAL A 86 -5.53 -11.32 -6.22
C VAL A 86 -6.63 -12.22 -6.79
N ILE A 87 -7.64 -12.57 -6.00
CA ILE A 87 -8.76 -13.42 -6.46
C ILE A 87 -9.50 -12.74 -7.62
N ILE A 88 -9.81 -11.44 -7.51
CA ILE A 88 -10.49 -10.69 -8.56
C ILE A 88 -9.64 -10.64 -9.83
N LEU A 89 -8.38 -10.26 -9.72
CA LEU A 89 -7.51 -10.12 -10.91
C LEU A 89 -7.26 -11.45 -11.63
N VAL A 90 -7.11 -12.55 -10.89
CA VAL A 90 -6.82 -13.87 -11.47
C VAL A 90 -8.10 -14.56 -11.95
N LYS A 91 -9.15 -14.62 -11.12
CA LYS A 91 -10.37 -15.38 -11.45
C LYS A 91 -11.38 -14.62 -12.29
N VAL A 92 -11.50 -13.29 -12.11
CA VAL A 92 -12.51 -12.48 -12.80
C VAL A 92 -11.93 -11.88 -14.07
N LEU A 93 -10.72 -11.31 -14.00
CA LEU A 93 -10.06 -10.67 -15.14
C LEU A 93 -9.13 -11.60 -15.94
N GLY A 94 -8.89 -12.82 -15.45
CA GLY A 94 -8.10 -13.83 -16.18
C GLY A 94 -6.61 -13.47 -16.31
N ILE A 95 -6.09 -12.56 -15.50
CA ILE A 95 -4.68 -12.15 -15.57
C ILE A 95 -3.81 -13.29 -15.06
N LYS A 96 -2.74 -13.59 -15.79
CA LYS A 96 -1.78 -14.63 -15.40
C LYS A 96 -1.11 -14.25 -14.09
N PRO A 97 -1.07 -15.15 -13.08
CA PRO A 97 -0.47 -14.84 -11.78
C PRO A 97 0.96 -14.32 -11.88
N ARG A 98 1.76 -14.84 -12.83
CA ARG A 98 3.17 -14.46 -13.05
C ARG A 98 3.36 -12.98 -13.37
N GLU A 99 2.43 -12.38 -14.10
CA GLU A 99 2.48 -10.96 -14.49
C GLU A 99 2.08 -10.03 -13.34
N LEU A 100 1.29 -10.55 -12.38
CA LEU A 100 0.87 -9.79 -11.19
C LEU A 100 1.87 -9.86 -10.04
N VAL A 101 2.74 -10.86 -9.98
CA VAL A 101 3.67 -11.05 -8.85
C VAL A 101 4.48 -9.79 -8.59
N LEU A 102 5.06 -9.21 -9.64
CA LEU A 102 5.97 -8.08 -9.53
C LEU A 102 5.28 -6.77 -9.09
N PRO A 103 4.19 -6.29 -9.73
CA PRO A 103 3.47 -5.11 -9.26
C PRO A 103 2.86 -5.30 -7.87
N LEU A 104 2.41 -6.52 -7.55
CA LEU A 104 1.74 -6.81 -6.28
C LEU A 104 2.73 -6.86 -5.11
N ILE A 105 3.88 -7.54 -5.26
CA ILE A 105 4.94 -7.60 -4.24
C ILE A 105 5.61 -6.24 -4.06
N SER A 106 5.97 -5.57 -5.15
CA SER A 106 6.66 -4.26 -5.06
C SER A 106 5.79 -3.22 -4.36
N SER A 107 4.52 -3.11 -4.75
CA SER A 107 3.56 -2.22 -4.09
C SER A 107 3.39 -2.59 -2.63
N TYR A 108 3.05 -3.86 -2.35
CA TYR A 108 2.85 -4.30 -0.96
C TYR A 108 4.05 -3.97 -0.07
N LEU A 109 5.26 -4.30 -0.52
CA LEU A 109 6.47 -4.15 0.28
C LEU A 109 6.84 -2.68 0.48
N LEU A 110 6.87 -1.88 -0.59
CA LEU A 110 7.22 -0.47 -0.52
C LEU A 110 6.22 0.34 0.32
N PHE A 111 4.91 0.11 0.14
CA PHE A 111 3.90 0.76 0.96
C PHE A 111 3.93 0.28 2.42
N THR A 112 4.29 -0.99 2.68
CA THR A 112 4.44 -1.49 4.06
C THR A 112 5.65 -0.90 4.76
N ILE A 113 6.78 -0.70 4.06
CA ILE A 113 7.94 0.01 4.61
C ILE A 113 7.56 1.44 4.98
N LEU A 114 6.94 2.17 4.04
CA LEU A 114 6.50 3.55 4.28
C LEU A 114 5.56 3.62 5.48
N GLU A 115 4.53 2.79 5.50
CA GLU A 115 3.54 2.72 6.58
C GLU A 115 4.20 2.44 7.93
N THR A 116 5.04 1.39 8.01
CA THR A 116 5.71 1.01 9.26
C THR A 116 6.63 2.13 9.75
N TRP A 117 7.39 2.76 8.85
CA TRP A 117 8.25 3.89 9.19
C TRP A 117 7.46 5.08 9.73
N VAL A 118 6.35 5.42 9.07
CA VAL A 118 5.45 6.50 9.47
C VAL A 118 4.84 6.22 10.83
N LEU A 119 4.33 5.01 11.06
CA LEU A 119 3.75 4.57 12.32
C LEU A 119 4.78 4.59 13.45
N MET A 120 5.98 4.02 13.25
CA MET A 120 7.06 4.07 14.25
C MET A 120 7.45 5.50 14.61
N LYS A 121 7.54 6.38 13.61
CA LYS A 121 7.86 7.79 13.84
C LYS A 121 6.76 8.51 14.62
N MET A 122 5.50 8.15 14.39
CA MET A 122 4.35 8.66 15.13
C MET A 122 4.29 8.14 16.57
N ALA A 123 4.63 6.87 16.79
CA ALA A 123 4.73 6.29 18.13
C ALA A 123 5.78 7.00 19.01
N LYS A 124 6.91 7.42 18.44
CA LYS A 124 7.97 8.18 19.15
C LYS A 124 7.61 9.63 19.49
N MET A 125 6.54 10.18 18.92
CA MET A 125 6.07 11.54 19.23
C MET A 125 5.12 11.57 20.44
N LYS A 126 4.71 10.39 20.93
CA LYS A 126 4.04 10.25 22.21
C LYS A 126 5.08 10.19 23.33
#